data_AF-A0A7Z9G2A1-F1
#
_entry.id   AF-A0A7Z9G2A1-F1
#
_cell.length_a   1.000
_cell.length_b   1.000
_cell.length_c   1.000
_cell.angle_alpha   90.00
_cell.angle_beta   90.00
_cell.angle_gamma   90.00
#
_symmetry.space_group_name_H-M   'P 1'
#
loop_
_entity.id
_entity.type
_entity.pdbx_description
1 polymer ?
#
loop_
_entity_poly.entity_id
_entity_poly.type
_entity_poly.pdbx_seq_one_letter_code
_entity_poly.pdbx_strand_id
1 'polypeptide(L)' 'MVHQPHLRAAVGKTSRVLVPFPPEWCWMDAGTESPWYPGTAVYRQSMLGDWAESIQRLKKRFEN' A
#
# COMPACT_ATOMS: atom_id res chain seq x y z
N MET A 1 -12.97 10.25 -2.16
CA MET A 1 -13.44 9.85 -0.82
C MET A 1 -13.17 8.36 -0.66
N VAL A 2 -12.02 7.98 -0.11
CA VAL A 2 -11.64 6.57 0.10
C VAL A 2 -11.41 6.38 1.60
N HIS A 3 -12.38 5.77 2.28
CA HIS A 3 -12.45 5.73 3.75
C HIS A 3 -11.78 4.52 4.43
N GLN A 4 -11.21 3.57 3.71
CA GLN A 4 -10.95 2.24 4.29
C GLN A 4 -9.49 1.80 4.58
N PRO A 5 -8.50 2.69 4.82
CA PRO A 5 -7.29 2.28 5.55
C PRO A 5 -7.49 2.26 7.08
N HIS A 6 -8.31 3.18 7.61
CA HIS A 6 -8.37 3.46 9.06
C HIS A 6 -8.90 2.29 9.89
N LEU A 7 -9.86 1.53 9.36
CA LEU A 7 -10.51 0.46 10.13
C LEU A 7 -9.60 -0.77 10.36
N ARG A 8 -8.65 -1.05 9.46
CA ARG A 8 -7.71 -2.18 9.64
C ARG A 8 -6.56 -1.85 10.58
N ALA A 9 -6.09 -0.61 10.60
CA ALA A 9 -5.00 -0.17 11.49
C ALA A 9 -5.37 -0.28 12.98
N ALA A 10 -6.65 -0.05 13.33
CA ALA A 10 -7.12 -0.07 14.71
C ALA A 10 -7.11 -1.47 15.39
N VAL A 11 -7.00 -2.57 14.62
CA VAL A 11 -7.06 -3.94 15.16
C VAL A 11 -5.65 -4.55 15.37
N GLY A 12 -4.58 -3.75 15.28
CA GLY A 12 -3.20 -4.24 15.46
C GLY A 12 -2.75 -5.26 14.41
N LYS A 13 -3.49 -5.37 13.30
CA LYS A 13 -3.16 -6.26 12.20
C LYS A 13 -2.43 -5.47 11.12
N THR A 14 -1.26 -5.97 10.73
CA THR A 14 -0.49 -5.44 9.60
C THR A 14 -1.38 -5.37 8.36
N SER A 15 -1.44 -4.18 7.75
CA SER A 15 -2.26 -3.89 6.58
C SER A 15 -1.40 -3.84 5.32
N ARG A 16 -2.03 -3.97 4.15
CA ARG A 16 -1.37 -3.89 2.84
C ARG A 16 -2.22 -2.99 1.96
N VAL A 17 -1.60 -1.99 1.33
CA VAL A 17 -2.29 -0.96 0.55
C VAL A 17 -1.71 -0.87 -0.85
N LEU A 18 -2.58 -0.89 -1.86
CA LEU A 18 -2.25 -0.56 -3.24
C LEU A 18 -2.48 0.94 -3.46
N VAL A 19 -1.48 1.64 -4.00
CA VAL A 19 -1.50 3.09 -4.20
C VAL A 19 -1.39 3.39 -5.70
N PRO A 20 -2.35 4.11 -6.29
CA PRO A 20 -2.33 4.44 -7.72
C PRO A 20 -1.26 5.47 -8.04
N PHE A 21 -0.92 5.59 -9.33
CA PHE A 21 -0.06 6.63 -9.85
C PHE A 21 -0.90 7.83 -10.35
N PRO A 22 -0.52 9.09 -10.04
CA PRO A 22 0.55 9.46 -9.11
C PRO A 22 0.13 9.20 -7.65
N PRO A 23 1.09 8.90 -6.75
CA PRO A 23 0.77 8.67 -5.35
C PRO A 23 0.24 9.94 -4.67
N GLU A 24 -0.80 9.80 -3.85
CA GLU A 24 -1.25 10.89 -2.99
C GLU A 24 -0.22 11.17 -1.88
N TRP A 25 -0.17 12.40 -1.38
CA TRP A 25 0.81 12.85 -0.39
C TRP A 25 0.86 11.99 0.88
N CYS A 26 -0.29 11.44 1.29
CA CYS A 26 -0.41 10.60 2.49
C CYS A 26 0.29 9.23 2.33
N TRP A 27 0.61 8.84 1.10
CA TRP A 27 1.32 7.60 0.81
C TRP A 27 2.80 7.81 0.53
N MET A 28 3.30 9.05 0.49
CA MET A 28 4.67 9.39 0.06
C MET A 28 5.02 8.92 -1.36
N ASP A 29 6.02 9.55 -1.96
CA ASP A 29 6.50 9.17 -3.29
C ASP A 29 7.36 7.88 -3.26
N ALA A 30 7.97 7.57 -2.10
CA ALA A 30 8.89 6.45 -1.92
C ALA A 30 8.70 5.71 -0.58
N GLY A 31 9.41 4.60 -0.41
CA GLY A 31 9.36 3.74 0.79
C GLY A 31 8.38 2.57 0.65
N THR A 32 8.56 1.52 1.43
CA THR A 32 7.75 0.28 1.34
C THR A 32 6.71 0.14 2.45
N GLU A 33 6.66 1.09 3.37
CA GLU A 33 5.78 1.11 4.53
C GLU A 33 5.16 2.50 4.71
N SER A 34 3.96 2.56 5.28
CA SER A 34 3.30 3.83 5.59
C SER A 34 3.97 4.51 6.79
N PRO A 35 4.36 5.79 6.69
CA PRO A 35 4.90 6.52 7.84
C PRO A 35 3.83 6.78 8.92
N TRP A 36 2.55 6.72 8.55
CA TRP A 36 1.42 7.00 9.44
C TRP A 36 0.90 5.74 10.14
N TYR A 37 1.15 4.56 9.57
CA TYR A 37 0.66 3.29 10.06
C TYR A 37 1.79 2.25 10.07
N PRO A 38 2.59 2.20 11.16
CA PRO A 38 3.66 1.22 11.30
C PRO A 38 3.17 -0.22 11.06
N GLY A 39 3.93 -0.99 10.29
CA GLY A 39 3.58 -2.34 9.84
C GLY A 39 2.58 -2.40 8.67
N THR A 40 2.22 -1.26 8.07
CA THR A 40 1.38 -1.22 6.86
C THR A 40 2.23 -1.12 5.61
N ALA A 41 2.31 -2.22 4.85
CA ALA A 41 3.07 -2.27 3.61
C ALA A 41 2.36 -1.51 2.48
N VAL A 42 3.13 -0.75 1.71
CA VAL A 42 2.64 0.07 0.60
C VAL A 42 3.18 -0.47 -0.73
N TYR A 43 2.28 -0.69 -1.68
CA TYR A 43 2.56 -1.21 -3.01
C TYR A 43 2.08 -0.18 -4.05
N ARG A 44 3.01 0.58 -4.63
CA ARG A 44 2.69 1.66 -5.58
C ARG A 44 2.63 1.15 -7.00
N GLN A 45 1.70 1.72 -7.75
CA GLN A 45 1.64 1.65 -9.19
C GLN A 45 2.83 2.41 -9.80
N SER A 46 3.52 1.81 -10.77
CA SER A 46 4.66 2.44 -11.46
C SER A 46 4.21 3.51 -12.46
N MET A 47 3.12 3.25 -13.17
CA MET A 47 2.53 4.10 -14.20
C MET A 47 1.02 3.96 -14.20
N LEU A 48 0.29 5.00 -14.62
CA LEU A 48 -1.17 4.96 -14.74
C LEU A 48 -1.63 3.75 -15.57
N GLY A 49 -2.40 2.88 -14.92
CA GLY A 49 -2.93 1.64 -15.51
C GLY A 49 -2.06 0.39 -15.27
N ASP A 50 -0.79 0.51 -14.92
CA ASP A 50 0.12 -0.63 -14.73
C ASP A 50 0.21 -1.09 -13.27
N TRP A 51 -0.50 -2.18 -12.96
CA TRP A 51 -0.50 -2.80 -11.63
C TRP A 51 0.36 -4.06 -11.53
N ALA A 52 1.05 -4.46 -12.59
CA ALA A 52 1.68 -5.78 -12.67
C ALA A 52 2.72 -5.98 -11.55
N GLU A 53 3.62 -5.01 -11.39
CA GLU A 53 4.67 -5.07 -10.37
C GLU A 53 4.10 -5.06 -8.95
N SER A 54 3.16 -4.15 -8.66
CA SER A 54 2.56 -3.99 -7.33
C SER A 54 1.83 -5.26 -6.90
N ILE A 55 1.09 -5.89 -7.82
CA ILE A 55 0.38 -7.16 -7.58
C ILE A 55 1.37 -8.31 -7.40
N GLN A 56 2.44 -8.39 -8.22
CA GLN A 56 3.46 -9.43 -8.08
C GLN A 56 4.14 -9.37 -6.71
N ARG A 57 4.53 -8.17 -6.27
CA ARG A 57 5.13 -7.94 -4.95
C ARG A 57 4.16 -8.28 -3.81
N LEU A 58 2.88 -7.97 -3.99
CA LEU A 58 1.84 -8.33 -3.03
C LEU A 58 1.69 -9.85 -2.90
N LYS A 59 1.62 -10.57 -4.03
CA LYS A 59 1.54 -12.05 -4.08
C LYS A 59 2.73 -12.71 -3.41
N LYS A 60 3.96 -12.29 -3.74
CA LYS A 60 5.20 -12.81 -3.13
C LYS A 60 5.21 -12.68 -1.60
N ARG A 61 4.50 -11.69 -1.04
CA ARG A 61 4.39 -11.46 0.41
C ARG A 61 3.25 -12.27 1.08
N PHE A 62 2.37 -12.92 0.32
CA PHE A 62 1.38 -13.87 0.85
C PHE A 62 1.88 -15.30 0.87
N GLU A 63 2.83 -15.64 0.00
CA GLU A 63 3.39 -17.00 -0.14
C GLU A 63 4.49 -17.31 0.90
N ASN A 64 4.80 -16.35 1.78
CA ASN A 64 5.87 -16.41 2.79
C ASN A 64 5.33 -16.00 4.15
#